data_AF-A0A812HRT2-F1
#
_entry.id   AF-A0A812HRT2-F1
#
_cell.length_a   1.000
_cell.length_b   1.000
_cell.length_c   1.000
_cell.angle_alpha   90.00
_cell.angle_beta   90.00
_cell.angle_gamma   90.00
#
_symmetry.space_group_name_H-M   'P 1'
#
loop_
_entity.id
_entity.type
_entity.pdbx_description
1 polymer ?
#
loop_
_entity_poly.entity_id
_entity_poly.type
_entity_poly.pdbx_seq_one_letter_code
_entity_poly.pdbx_strand_id
1 'polypeptide(L)'
;MTLSDLPQALVISDAGVEDANGIYKATGREYCDAPVYEHVERGQDLKITREPHKNPKTGAIKHGWLLGQGGRPLYGAPTESLAVPASGWKKFGGEEPIPTVQVHLNMDEVLFKSADDRKVEGDQALEKEDWQGAIRHFTDGIDTMKRANDCLSDGFKSRASILLSRRGGAHMRMQEPKAALRDAVAAMDLERQEAEALAREALRELGFKDEAVLQKILEPVGSGRILDPAAPLVLRCIDRWTADVLSHFSQVSADCAEEMPMPVHMPSDRYLDGLDEETRAAVIRKYVPQEQFGGTAVISTPAECVDLMKKWEEVFTGPEFQCRRKALWDRRDLSFPARMRETRTMVAESLSKVLEPMGFAPGKPGLARCIKQMQVYWSTDKACADKVGSS
;
A
#
# COMPACT_ATOMS: atom_id res chain seq x y z
N MET A 1 -25.32 -6.58 -22.84
CA MET A 1 -24.31 -6.34 -21.79
C MET A 1 -22.97 -6.31 -22.48
N THR A 2 -22.33 -5.16 -22.50
CA THR A 2 -20.90 -5.09 -22.81
C THR A 2 -20.12 -5.49 -21.55
N LEU A 3 -18.88 -5.95 -21.67
CA LEU A 3 -18.04 -6.34 -20.52
C LEU A 3 -17.89 -5.22 -19.47
N SER A 4 -18.05 -3.96 -19.89
CA SER A 4 -18.09 -2.77 -19.03
C SER A 4 -19.26 -2.74 -18.04
N ASP A 5 -20.33 -3.47 -18.32
CA ASP A 5 -21.56 -3.48 -17.52
C ASP A 5 -21.56 -4.62 -16.50
N LEU A 6 -20.52 -5.46 -16.51
CA LEU A 6 -20.38 -6.58 -15.59
C LEU A 6 -19.78 -6.11 -14.26
N PRO A 7 -20.12 -6.77 -13.14
CA PRO A 7 -19.64 -6.39 -11.83
C PRO A 7 -18.11 -6.39 -11.79
N GLN A 8 -17.51 -5.37 -11.17
CA GLN A 8 -16.05 -5.32 -10.97
C GLN A 8 -15.63 -5.91 -9.62
N ALA A 9 -16.56 -5.95 -8.66
CA ALA A 9 -16.30 -6.44 -7.32
C ALA A 9 -17.46 -7.27 -6.78
N LEU A 10 -17.13 -8.27 -5.96
CA LEU A 10 -18.09 -9.13 -5.27
C LEU A 10 -17.69 -9.19 -3.79
N VAL A 11 -18.67 -9.26 -2.90
CA VAL A 11 -18.46 -9.56 -1.48
C VAL A 11 -19.11 -10.88 -1.15
N ILE A 12 -18.32 -11.80 -0.63
CA ILE A 12 -18.78 -13.08 -0.10
C ILE A 12 -18.81 -12.97 1.43
N SER A 13 -19.97 -13.26 2.01
CA SER A 13 -20.18 -13.26 3.47
C SER A 13 -20.90 -14.55 3.89
N ASP A 14 -20.82 -14.88 5.18
CA ASP A 14 -21.52 -16.03 5.80
C ASP A 14 -21.23 -17.39 5.16
N ALA A 15 -20.13 -17.53 4.44
CA ALA A 15 -19.65 -18.84 4.01
C ALA A 15 -19.18 -19.63 5.25
N GLY A 16 -19.59 -20.89 5.35
CA GLY A 16 -19.07 -21.81 6.39
C GLY A 16 -17.56 -22.01 6.31
N VAL A 17 -16.99 -21.93 5.11
CA VAL A 17 -15.53 -21.85 4.92
C VAL A 17 -15.10 -20.42 5.16
N GLU A 18 -14.50 -20.15 6.31
CA GLU A 18 -14.11 -18.80 6.75
C GLU A 18 -13.25 -18.07 5.71
N ASP A 19 -12.22 -18.75 5.18
CA ASP A 19 -11.30 -18.22 4.17
C ASP A 19 -11.97 -17.82 2.85
N ALA A 20 -13.20 -18.31 2.58
CA ALA A 20 -13.93 -17.97 1.36
C ALA A 20 -14.64 -16.61 1.45
N ASN A 21 -14.82 -16.08 2.66
CA ASN A 21 -15.42 -14.78 2.91
C ASN A 21 -14.43 -13.65 2.57
N GLY A 22 -14.95 -12.57 2.00
CA GLY A 22 -14.16 -11.38 1.69
C GLY A 22 -14.48 -10.81 0.32
N ILE A 23 -13.58 -9.96 -0.15
CA ILE A 23 -13.76 -9.17 -1.38
C ILE A 23 -13.08 -9.90 -2.54
N TYR A 24 -13.80 -10.02 -3.65
CA TYR A 24 -13.29 -10.57 -4.90
C TYR A 24 -13.29 -9.50 -5.99
N LYS A 25 -12.22 -9.44 -6.77
CA LYS A 25 -12.04 -8.46 -7.84
C LYS A 25 -12.00 -9.12 -9.21
N ALA A 26 -12.62 -8.49 -10.20
CA ALA A 26 -12.48 -8.91 -11.59
C ALA A 26 -11.00 -8.81 -12.02
N THR A 27 -10.49 -9.87 -12.63
CA THR A 27 -9.06 -9.98 -13.03
C THR A 27 -8.78 -9.36 -14.39
N GLY A 28 -9.81 -8.99 -15.15
CA GLY A 28 -9.72 -8.65 -16.58
C GLY A 28 -9.53 -9.86 -17.49
N ARG A 29 -9.43 -11.08 -16.93
CA ARG A 29 -9.42 -12.33 -17.70
C ARG A 29 -10.84 -12.86 -17.85
N GLU A 30 -11.08 -13.54 -18.96
CA GLU A 30 -12.33 -14.21 -19.27
C GLU A 30 -12.16 -15.72 -19.28
N TYR A 31 -13.19 -16.42 -18.83
CA TYR A 31 -13.30 -17.86 -18.91
C TYR A 31 -14.78 -18.24 -19.08
N CYS A 32 -15.08 -19.08 -20.08
CA CYS A 32 -16.44 -19.41 -20.50
C CYS A 32 -17.33 -18.17 -20.70
N ASP A 33 -16.80 -17.18 -21.44
CA ASP A 33 -17.46 -15.93 -21.84
C ASP A 33 -17.86 -15.03 -20.66
N ALA A 34 -17.26 -15.23 -19.48
CA ALA A 34 -17.53 -14.42 -18.29
C ALA A 34 -16.22 -14.04 -17.56
N PRO A 35 -16.23 -12.93 -16.78
CA PRO A 35 -15.07 -12.51 -16.01
C PRO A 35 -14.66 -13.53 -14.95
N VAL A 36 -13.36 -13.65 -14.73
CA VAL A 36 -12.80 -14.37 -13.58
C VAL A 36 -12.60 -13.40 -12.43
N TYR A 37 -13.08 -13.77 -11.25
CA TYR A 37 -12.89 -13.00 -10.02
C TYR A 37 -11.93 -13.72 -9.08
N GLU A 38 -11.01 -12.98 -8.47
CA GLU A 38 -10.04 -13.50 -7.51
C GLU A 38 -10.18 -12.80 -6.16
N HIS A 39 -10.00 -13.55 -5.07
CA HIS A 39 -10.02 -13.00 -3.72
C HIS A 39 -8.90 -11.97 -3.57
N VAL A 40 -9.20 -10.78 -3.03
CA VAL A 40 -8.24 -9.67 -2.95
C VAL A 40 -6.99 -10.04 -2.14
N GLU A 41 -7.15 -10.84 -1.08
CA GLU A 41 -6.03 -11.22 -0.19
C GLU A 41 -5.41 -12.59 -0.48
N ARG A 42 -6.17 -13.48 -1.11
CA ARG A 42 -5.79 -14.89 -1.32
C ARG A 42 -5.45 -15.19 -2.78
N GLY A 43 -5.75 -14.25 -3.68
CA GLY A 43 -5.40 -14.32 -5.09
C GLY A 43 -6.00 -15.53 -5.79
N GLN A 44 -5.18 -16.19 -6.62
CA GLN A 44 -5.58 -17.30 -7.49
C GLN A 44 -6.03 -18.55 -6.75
N ASP A 45 -5.65 -18.69 -5.47
CA ASP A 45 -6.05 -19.82 -4.66
C ASP A 45 -7.56 -19.82 -4.36
N LEU A 46 -8.22 -18.65 -4.39
CA LEU A 46 -9.65 -18.48 -4.18
C LEU A 46 -10.26 -17.65 -5.31
N LYS A 47 -11.05 -18.30 -6.16
CA LYS A 47 -11.61 -17.67 -7.36
C LYS A 47 -13.07 -18.03 -7.59
N ILE A 48 -13.75 -17.12 -8.28
CA ILE A 48 -15.10 -17.31 -8.78
C ILE A 48 -15.04 -17.36 -10.31
N THR A 49 -15.44 -18.49 -10.89
CA THR A 49 -15.40 -18.76 -12.33
C THR A 49 -16.75 -19.29 -12.81
N ARG A 50 -17.07 -19.01 -14.09
CA ARG A 50 -18.17 -19.67 -14.78
C ARG A 50 -17.66 -20.97 -15.38
N GLU A 51 -18.21 -22.10 -14.97
CA GLU A 51 -17.75 -23.44 -15.34
C GLU A 51 -18.80 -24.18 -16.18
N PRO A 52 -18.39 -24.96 -17.20
CA PRO A 52 -19.29 -25.81 -17.96
C PRO A 52 -19.60 -27.11 -17.19
N HIS A 53 -20.87 -27.49 -17.18
CA HIS A 53 -21.38 -28.70 -16.57
C HIS A 53 -22.15 -29.52 -17.60
N LYS A 54 -21.59 -30.68 -17.97
CA LYS A 54 -22.22 -31.61 -18.90
C LYS A 54 -23.26 -32.46 -18.19
N ASN A 55 -24.52 -32.40 -18.62
CA ASN A 55 -25.56 -33.27 -18.12
C ASN A 55 -25.28 -34.72 -18.55
N PRO A 56 -25.10 -35.66 -17.60
CA PRO A 56 -24.73 -37.04 -17.94
C PRO A 56 -25.85 -37.80 -18.68
N LYS A 57 -27.12 -37.38 -18.52
CA LYS A 57 -28.28 -38.04 -19.15
C LYS A 57 -28.56 -37.54 -20.55
N THR A 58 -28.43 -36.24 -20.79
CA THR A 58 -28.79 -35.61 -22.07
C THR A 58 -27.60 -35.22 -22.93
N GLY A 59 -26.37 -35.25 -22.38
CA GLY A 59 -25.16 -34.78 -23.04
C GLY A 59 -25.08 -33.26 -23.21
N ALA A 60 -26.16 -32.52 -22.92
CA ALA A 60 -26.22 -31.07 -23.04
C ALA A 60 -25.27 -30.40 -22.03
N ILE A 61 -24.55 -29.39 -22.50
CA ILE A 61 -23.67 -28.56 -21.67
C ILE A 61 -24.51 -27.39 -21.15
N LYS A 62 -24.51 -27.22 -19.83
CA LYS A 62 -25.03 -26.05 -19.12
C LYS A 62 -23.88 -25.36 -18.41
N HIS A 63 -24.07 -24.13 -17.97
CA HIS A 63 -23.06 -23.41 -17.20
C HIS A 63 -23.55 -23.13 -15.77
N GLY A 64 -22.60 -22.78 -14.91
CA GLY A 64 -22.87 -22.29 -13.58
C GLY A 64 -21.67 -21.54 -13.03
N TRP A 65 -21.92 -20.74 -12.00
CA TRP A 65 -20.86 -20.07 -11.27
C TRP A 65 -20.33 -20.97 -10.16
N LEU A 66 -19.03 -20.91 -9.93
CA LEU A 66 -18.33 -21.76 -9.00
C LEU A 66 -17.34 -20.92 -8.19
N LEU A 67 -17.45 -21.00 -6.87
CA LEU A 67 -16.46 -20.50 -5.93
C LEU A 67 -15.56 -21.67 -5.55
N GLY A 68 -14.29 -21.59 -5.95
CA GLY A 68 -13.32 -22.66 -5.78
C GLY A 68 -12.11 -22.24 -4.96
N GLN A 69 -11.55 -23.20 -4.22
CA GLN A 69 -10.31 -23.04 -3.47
C GLN A 69 -9.30 -24.12 -3.88
N GLY A 70 -8.09 -23.72 -4.33
CA GLY A 70 -7.04 -24.66 -4.73
C GLY A 70 -7.49 -25.67 -5.80
N GLY A 71 -8.34 -25.23 -6.73
CA GLY A 71 -8.93 -26.08 -7.77
C GLY A 71 -10.07 -27.00 -7.30
N ARG A 72 -10.50 -26.93 -6.04
CA ARG A 72 -11.65 -27.68 -5.50
C ARG A 72 -12.89 -26.79 -5.44
N PRO A 73 -14.07 -27.30 -5.83
CA PRO A 73 -15.31 -26.53 -5.77
C PRO A 73 -15.87 -26.47 -4.36
N LEU A 74 -15.98 -25.27 -3.79
CA LEU A 74 -16.60 -25.06 -2.47
C LEU A 74 -18.11 -24.90 -2.61
N TYR A 75 -18.53 -23.92 -3.40
CA TYR A 75 -19.93 -23.55 -3.62
C TYR A 75 -20.17 -23.30 -5.11
N GLY A 76 -21.41 -23.46 -5.56
CA GLY A 76 -21.77 -23.14 -6.93
C GLY A 76 -23.25 -22.83 -7.14
N ALA A 77 -23.52 -22.00 -8.14
CA ALA A 77 -24.85 -21.54 -8.51
C ALA A 77 -25.13 -21.90 -9.99
N PRO A 78 -26.01 -22.87 -10.27
CA PRO A 78 -26.33 -23.25 -11.64
C PRO A 78 -27.15 -22.15 -12.32
N THR A 79 -26.57 -21.49 -13.31
CA THR A 79 -27.22 -20.43 -14.10
C THR A 79 -26.48 -20.22 -15.42
N GLU A 80 -27.22 -19.87 -16.47
CA GLU A 80 -26.63 -19.50 -17.76
C GLU A 80 -26.17 -18.03 -17.80
N SER A 81 -26.53 -17.24 -16.79
CA SER A 81 -26.17 -15.81 -16.67
C SER A 81 -24.66 -15.58 -16.73
N LEU A 82 -24.25 -14.55 -17.47
CA LEU A 82 -22.87 -14.04 -17.51
C LEU A 82 -22.54 -13.14 -16.31
N ALA A 83 -23.53 -12.74 -15.52
CA ALA A 83 -23.34 -12.06 -14.25
C ALA A 83 -23.40 -13.07 -13.09
N VAL A 84 -22.52 -12.88 -12.10
CA VAL A 84 -22.51 -13.68 -10.87
C VAL A 84 -23.83 -13.50 -10.13
N PRO A 85 -24.55 -14.58 -9.78
CA PRO A 85 -25.83 -14.46 -9.12
C PRO A 85 -25.65 -14.15 -7.62
N ALA A 86 -26.49 -13.26 -7.09
CA ALA A 86 -26.54 -12.96 -5.65
C ALA A 86 -27.16 -14.11 -4.81
N SER A 87 -27.88 -15.03 -5.45
CA SER A 87 -28.61 -16.12 -4.80
C SER A 87 -28.59 -17.42 -5.62
N GLY A 88 -29.08 -18.52 -5.04
CA GLY A 88 -29.12 -19.83 -5.70
C GLY A 88 -27.82 -20.64 -5.60
N TRP A 89 -26.90 -20.20 -4.75
CA TRP A 89 -25.69 -20.95 -4.39
C TRP A 89 -26.04 -22.23 -3.64
N LYS A 90 -25.23 -23.26 -3.88
CA LYS A 90 -25.32 -24.58 -3.25
C LYS A 90 -23.94 -25.02 -2.80
N LYS A 91 -23.90 -25.77 -1.71
CA LYS A 91 -22.69 -26.42 -1.23
C LYS A 91 -22.27 -27.57 -2.14
N PHE A 92 -20.98 -27.64 -2.46
CA PHE A 92 -20.34 -28.77 -3.13
C PHE A 92 -19.33 -29.42 -2.19
N GLY A 93 -18.15 -28.82 -2.03
CA GLY A 93 -17.10 -29.24 -1.10
C GLY A 93 -16.89 -28.30 0.08
N GLY A 94 -17.61 -27.19 0.17
CA GLY A 94 -17.56 -26.25 1.29
C GLY A 94 -18.37 -26.71 2.51
N GLU A 95 -18.51 -25.81 3.49
CA GLU A 95 -19.22 -26.01 4.75
C GLU A 95 -20.49 -25.16 4.82
N GLU A 96 -21.43 -25.50 5.70
CA GLU A 96 -22.59 -24.62 5.97
C GLU A 96 -22.15 -23.47 6.91
N PRO A 97 -22.70 -22.25 6.77
CA PRO A 97 -23.76 -21.87 5.85
C PRO A 97 -23.31 -21.68 4.40
N ILE A 98 -24.29 -21.72 3.48
CA ILE A 98 -24.09 -21.29 2.09
C ILE A 98 -23.83 -19.77 2.09
N PRO A 99 -22.83 -19.29 1.31
CA PRO A 99 -22.49 -17.87 1.28
C PRO A 99 -23.61 -16.98 0.77
N THR A 100 -23.63 -15.76 1.31
CA THR A 100 -24.30 -14.60 0.73
C THR A 100 -23.35 -13.92 -0.25
N VAL A 101 -23.85 -13.57 -1.44
CA VAL A 101 -23.06 -12.88 -2.48
C VAL A 101 -23.67 -11.52 -2.77
N GLN A 102 -22.89 -10.45 -2.52
CA GLN A 102 -23.23 -9.10 -2.92
C GLN A 102 -22.41 -8.71 -4.15
N VAL A 103 -23.07 -8.06 -5.10
CA VAL A 103 -22.53 -7.76 -6.42
C VAL A 103 -22.43 -6.26 -6.58
N HIS A 104 -21.24 -5.75 -6.90
CA HIS A 104 -20.97 -4.32 -7.00
C HIS A 104 -20.36 -3.97 -8.35
N LEU A 105 -20.81 -2.85 -8.91
CA LEU A 105 -20.32 -2.35 -10.19
C LEU A 105 -18.91 -1.76 -10.07
N ASN A 106 -18.59 -1.18 -8.91
CA ASN A 106 -17.33 -0.48 -8.68
C ASN A 106 -16.61 -1.02 -7.44
N MET A 107 -15.28 -1.12 -7.50
CA MET A 107 -14.46 -1.58 -6.38
C MET A 107 -14.49 -0.60 -5.21
N ASP A 108 -14.51 0.71 -5.49
CA ASP A 108 -14.44 1.74 -4.45
C ASP A 108 -15.64 1.70 -3.51
N GLU A 109 -16.82 1.37 -4.04
CA GLU A 109 -18.04 1.20 -3.24
C GLU A 109 -17.87 0.11 -2.17
N VAL A 110 -17.27 -1.02 -2.57
CA VAL A 110 -17.03 -2.16 -1.68
C VAL A 110 -16.01 -1.81 -0.61
N LEU A 111 -14.91 -1.16 -1.01
CA LEU A 111 -13.83 -0.82 -0.10
C LEU A 111 -14.25 0.28 0.88
N PHE A 112 -15.00 1.27 0.42
CA PHE A 112 -15.57 2.31 1.29
C PHE A 112 -16.59 1.74 2.25
N LYS A 113 -17.48 0.86 1.80
CA LYS A 113 -18.43 0.16 2.67
C LYS A 113 -17.69 -0.67 3.72
N SER A 114 -16.69 -1.45 3.31
CA SER A 114 -15.91 -2.27 4.23
C SER A 114 -15.14 -1.42 5.25
N ALA A 115 -14.56 -0.30 4.84
CA ALA A 115 -13.93 0.66 5.75
C ALA A 115 -14.94 1.29 6.73
N ASP A 116 -16.14 1.62 6.26
CA ASP A 116 -17.23 2.15 7.09
C ASP A 116 -17.74 1.10 8.11
N ASP A 117 -17.86 -0.16 7.70
CA ASP A 117 -18.24 -1.27 8.61
C ASP A 117 -17.16 -1.47 9.70
N ARG A 118 -15.88 -1.46 9.32
CA ARG A 118 -14.75 -1.53 10.27
C ARG A 118 -14.70 -0.34 11.22
N LYS A 119 -15.07 0.86 10.74
CA LYS A 119 -15.23 2.03 11.61
C LYS A 119 -16.31 1.78 12.66
N VAL A 120 -17.47 1.27 12.28
CA VAL A 120 -18.58 0.98 13.23
C VAL A 120 -18.15 -0.06 14.26
N GLU A 121 -17.48 -1.14 13.85
CA GLU A 121 -16.93 -2.14 14.80
C GLU A 121 -15.90 -1.53 15.75
N GLY A 122 -15.02 -0.66 15.24
CA GLY A 122 -14.05 0.06 16.05
C GLY A 122 -14.71 1.00 17.06
N ASP A 123 -15.73 1.77 16.64
CA ASP A 123 -16.50 2.65 17.52
C ASP A 123 -17.21 1.85 18.64
N GLN A 124 -17.79 0.68 18.31
CA GLN A 124 -18.38 -0.21 19.33
C GLN A 124 -17.34 -0.77 20.31
N ALA A 125 -16.11 -1.02 19.86
CA ALA A 125 -15.03 -1.43 20.74
C ALA A 125 -14.57 -0.28 21.66
N LEU A 126 -14.53 0.96 21.14
CA LEU A 126 -14.27 2.16 21.96
C LEU A 126 -15.32 2.35 23.06
N GLU A 127 -16.61 2.16 22.76
CA GLU A 127 -17.70 2.26 23.74
C GLU A 127 -17.56 1.24 24.88
N LYS A 128 -16.92 0.10 24.62
CA LYS A 128 -16.65 -0.96 25.60
C LYS A 128 -15.29 -0.80 26.28
N GLU A 129 -14.57 0.29 26.02
CA GLU A 129 -13.20 0.53 26.46
C GLU A 129 -12.20 -0.57 26.02
N ASP A 130 -12.55 -1.33 24.96
CA ASP A 130 -11.65 -2.29 24.33
C ASP A 130 -10.76 -1.57 23.31
N TRP A 131 -9.74 -0.89 23.83
CA TRP A 131 -8.83 -0.07 23.02
C TRP A 131 -8.05 -0.91 21.99
N GLN A 132 -7.64 -2.13 22.35
CA GLN A 132 -6.91 -3.02 21.45
C GLN A 132 -7.82 -3.53 20.32
N GLY A 133 -9.05 -3.93 20.64
CA GLY A 133 -10.07 -4.27 19.65
C GLY A 133 -10.32 -3.11 18.69
N ALA A 134 -10.51 -1.90 19.22
CA ALA A 134 -10.70 -0.69 18.42
C ALA A 134 -9.52 -0.43 17.46
N ILE A 135 -8.28 -0.49 17.96
CA ILE A 135 -7.06 -0.33 17.13
C ILE A 135 -7.03 -1.36 16.00
N ARG A 136 -7.38 -2.61 16.27
CA ARG A 136 -7.44 -3.67 15.26
C ARG A 136 -8.47 -3.33 14.18
N HIS A 137 -9.71 -3.04 14.55
CA HIS A 137 -10.78 -2.71 13.59
C HIS A 137 -10.44 -1.49 12.74
N PHE A 138 -9.93 -0.39 13.33
CA PHE A 138 -9.53 0.78 12.56
C PHE A 138 -8.34 0.50 11.64
N THR A 139 -7.41 -0.36 12.06
CA THR A 139 -6.29 -0.79 11.20
C THR A 139 -6.78 -1.56 10.00
N ASP A 140 -7.71 -2.51 10.19
CA ASP A 140 -8.31 -3.27 9.09
C ASP A 140 -9.05 -2.34 8.10
N GLY A 141 -9.73 -1.31 8.61
CA GLY A 141 -10.36 -0.27 7.77
C GLY A 141 -9.34 0.52 6.96
N ILE A 142 -8.25 0.97 7.58
CA ILE A 142 -7.17 1.70 6.88
C ILE A 142 -6.50 0.82 5.82
N ASP A 143 -6.26 -0.45 6.12
CA ASP A 143 -5.65 -1.38 5.17
C ASP A 143 -6.57 -1.69 3.99
N THR A 144 -7.88 -1.74 4.23
CA THR A 144 -8.89 -1.78 3.17
C THR A 144 -8.79 -0.56 2.25
N MET A 145 -8.68 0.64 2.82
CA MET A 145 -8.54 1.88 2.05
C MET A 145 -7.26 1.85 1.20
N LYS A 146 -6.11 1.42 1.73
CA LYS A 146 -4.86 1.32 0.97
C LYS A 146 -4.99 0.45 -0.29
N ARG A 147 -5.88 -0.54 -0.29
CA ARG A 147 -6.10 -1.47 -1.41
C ARG A 147 -6.95 -0.87 -2.54
N ALA A 148 -7.64 0.25 -2.31
CA ALA A 148 -8.48 0.89 -3.32
C ALA A 148 -7.70 1.35 -4.54
N ASN A 149 -6.37 1.51 -4.43
CA ASN A 149 -5.49 1.91 -5.54
C ASN A 149 -5.95 3.22 -6.21
N ASP A 150 -6.82 3.95 -5.52
CA ASP A 150 -7.41 5.18 -5.97
C ASP A 150 -6.56 6.34 -5.47
N CYS A 151 -6.52 7.42 -6.25
CA CYS A 151 -5.92 8.66 -5.78
C CYS A 151 -6.69 9.12 -4.52
N LEU A 152 -6.12 9.99 -3.68
CA LEU A 152 -6.80 10.53 -2.50
C LEU A 152 -8.01 11.40 -2.90
N SER A 153 -9.09 10.78 -3.40
CA SER A 153 -10.37 11.40 -3.68
C SER A 153 -10.95 11.95 -2.37
N ASP A 154 -11.86 12.91 -2.46
CA ASP A 154 -12.40 13.54 -1.24
C ASP A 154 -13.12 12.50 -0.37
N GLY A 155 -13.82 11.54 -0.98
CA GLY A 155 -14.44 10.41 -0.28
C GLY A 155 -13.44 9.47 0.39
N PHE A 156 -12.24 9.30 -0.20
CA PHE A 156 -11.15 8.55 0.40
C PHE A 156 -10.55 9.29 1.60
N LYS A 157 -10.20 10.57 1.41
CA LYS A 157 -9.52 11.40 2.42
C LYS A 157 -10.33 11.48 3.70
N SER A 158 -11.63 11.76 3.58
CA SER A 158 -12.53 11.88 4.72
C SER A 158 -12.59 10.59 5.54
N ARG A 159 -12.77 9.44 4.90
CA ARG A 159 -12.81 8.13 5.59
C ARG A 159 -11.48 7.77 6.24
N ALA A 160 -10.39 7.89 5.50
CA ALA A 160 -9.06 7.58 6.01
C ALA A 160 -8.68 8.50 7.17
N SER A 161 -9.00 9.79 7.09
CA SER A 161 -8.78 10.77 8.17
C SER A 161 -9.56 10.39 9.44
N ILE A 162 -10.84 10.02 9.30
CA ILE A 162 -11.66 9.57 10.43
C ILE A 162 -11.07 8.33 11.09
N LEU A 163 -10.74 7.29 10.31
CA LEU A 163 -10.17 6.04 10.83
C LEU A 163 -8.83 6.29 11.55
N LEU A 164 -7.95 7.10 10.96
CA LEU A 164 -6.67 7.47 11.55
C LEU A 164 -6.87 8.26 12.86
N SER A 165 -7.75 9.27 12.86
CA SER A 165 -8.03 10.07 14.06
C SER A 165 -8.59 9.21 15.20
N ARG A 166 -9.49 8.28 14.90
CA ARG A 166 -10.07 7.35 15.88
C ARG A 166 -9.04 6.36 16.42
N ARG A 167 -8.20 5.79 15.55
CA ARG A 167 -7.11 4.90 15.97
C ARG A 167 -6.06 5.64 16.81
N GLY A 168 -5.71 6.86 16.44
CA GLY A 168 -4.80 7.71 17.22
C GLY A 168 -5.37 8.04 18.60
N GLY A 169 -6.67 8.31 18.70
CA GLY A 169 -7.36 8.48 19.98
C GLY A 169 -7.29 7.22 20.86
N ALA A 170 -7.45 6.03 20.27
CA ALA A 170 -7.28 4.76 21.00
C ALA A 170 -5.83 4.55 21.47
N HIS A 171 -4.83 4.88 20.64
CA HIS A 171 -3.42 4.86 21.04
C HIS A 171 -3.13 5.81 22.21
N MET A 172 -3.75 7.00 22.27
CA MET A 172 -3.62 7.90 23.43
C MET A 172 -4.14 7.25 24.72
N ARG A 173 -5.28 6.55 24.66
CA ARG A 173 -5.82 5.82 25.83
C ARG A 173 -4.92 4.67 26.29
N MET A 174 -4.15 4.10 25.37
CA MET A 174 -3.15 3.07 25.63
C MET A 174 -1.79 3.62 26.09
N GLN A 175 -1.65 4.94 26.28
CA GLN A 175 -0.38 5.60 26.61
C GLN A 175 0.70 5.38 25.54
N GLU A 176 0.29 5.36 24.26
CA GLU A 176 1.17 5.23 23.09
C GLU A 176 1.22 6.54 22.27
N PRO A 177 1.73 7.65 22.84
CA PRO A 177 1.63 8.97 22.22
C PRO A 177 2.40 9.09 20.90
N LYS A 178 3.44 8.27 20.67
CA LYS A 178 4.13 8.23 19.37
C LYS A 178 3.24 7.68 18.25
N ALA A 179 2.49 6.62 18.53
CA ALA A 179 1.57 6.02 17.56
C ALA A 179 0.38 6.96 17.31
N ALA A 180 -0.14 7.59 18.37
CA ALA A 180 -1.17 8.61 18.26
C ALA A 180 -0.73 9.82 17.42
N LEU A 181 0.48 10.32 17.64
CA LEU A 181 1.03 11.45 16.85
C LEU A 181 1.15 11.08 15.37
N ARG A 182 1.66 9.90 15.06
CA ARG A 182 1.75 9.41 13.69
C ARG A 182 0.38 9.38 13.01
N ASP A 183 -0.63 8.83 13.66
CA ASP A 183 -1.97 8.77 13.08
C ASP A 183 -2.61 10.15 12.94
N ALA A 184 -2.42 11.04 13.93
CA ALA A 184 -2.92 12.41 13.88
C ALA A 184 -2.27 13.23 12.74
N VAL A 185 -0.95 13.10 12.54
CA VAL A 185 -0.24 13.78 11.46
C VAL A 185 -0.70 13.26 10.10
N ALA A 186 -0.90 11.94 9.96
CA ALA A 186 -1.44 11.35 8.74
C ALA A 186 -2.85 11.86 8.46
N ALA A 187 -3.73 11.90 9.48
CA ALA A 187 -5.07 12.44 9.35
C ALA A 187 -5.05 13.93 8.99
N MET A 188 -4.19 14.75 9.63
CA MET A 188 -4.06 16.16 9.31
C MET A 188 -3.60 16.43 7.86
N ASP A 189 -2.75 15.55 7.31
CA ASP A 189 -2.28 15.68 5.93
C ASP A 189 -3.34 15.27 4.90
N LEU A 190 -4.39 14.54 5.33
CA LEU A 190 -5.59 14.26 4.55
C LEU A 190 -6.65 15.36 4.74
N GLU A 191 -7.01 15.66 6.00
CA GLU A 191 -7.98 16.65 6.44
C GLU A 191 -7.57 17.26 7.80
N ARG A 192 -7.17 18.54 7.79
CA ARG A 192 -6.49 19.19 8.92
C ARG A 192 -7.33 19.34 10.20
N GLN A 193 -8.61 19.71 10.07
CA GLN A 193 -9.36 20.32 11.17
C GLN A 193 -9.61 19.40 12.37
N GLU A 194 -9.88 18.12 12.16
CA GLU A 194 -10.27 17.22 13.26
C GLU A 194 -9.08 16.61 14.01
N ALA A 195 -7.92 16.45 13.34
CA ALA A 195 -6.78 15.72 13.87
C ALA A 195 -5.73 16.61 14.58
N GLU A 196 -5.78 17.93 14.40
CA GLU A 196 -4.78 18.84 14.99
C GLU A 196 -4.79 18.84 16.51
N ALA A 197 -5.98 18.76 17.13
CA ALA A 197 -6.10 18.69 18.59
C ALA A 197 -5.41 17.44 19.16
N LEU A 198 -5.61 16.28 18.51
CA LEU A 198 -4.99 15.01 18.87
C LEU A 198 -3.46 15.06 18.71
N ALA A 199 -2.97 15.65 17.62
CA ALA A 199 -1.53 15.80 17.39
C ALA A 199 -0.87 16.65 18.48
N ARG A 200 -1.51 17.76 18.89
CA ARG A 200 -1.03 18.60 20.00
C ARG A 200 -1.04 17.84 21.33
N GLU A 201 -2.09 17.09 21.63
CA GLU A 201 -2.17 16.27 22.84
C GLU A 201 -1.04 15.24 22.90
N ALA A 202 -0.83 14.50 21.80
CA ALA A 202 0.24 13.51 21.69
C ALA A 202 1.64 14.13 21.87
N LEU A 203 1.90 15.31 21.29
CA LEU A 203 3.17 16.02 21.49
C LEU A 203 3.37 16.48 22.95
N ARG A 204 2.31 16.90 23.65
CA ARG A 204 2.41 17.25 25.07
C ARG A 204 2.78 16.05 25.94
N GLU A 205 2.19 14.89 25.68
CA GLU A 205 2.56 13.63 26.34
C GLU A 205 4.00 13.19 26.03
N LEU A 206 4.54 13.59 24.87
CA LEU A 206 5.95 13.39 24.52
C LEU A 206 6.90 14.44 25.14
N GLY A 207 6.38 15.38 25.93
CA GLY A 207 7.17 16.36 26.68
C GLY A 207 7.29 17.74 26.04
N PHE A 208 6.67 17.98 24.88
CA PHE A 208 6.65 19.29 24.23
C PHE A 208 5.57 20.18 24.84
N LYS A 209 5.95 21.09 25.74
CA LYS A 209 5.00 21.93 26.52
C LYS A 209 4.81 23.34 25.97
N ASP A 210 5.73 23.82 25.14
CA ASP A 210 5.69 25.17 24.58
C ASP A 210 4.79 25.21 23.34
N GLU A 211 3.73 26.04 23.36
CA GLU A 211 2.81 26.21 22.24
C GLU A 211 3.48 26.73 20.97
N ALA A 212 4.54 27.55 21.09
CA ALA A 212 5.29 28.01 19.93
C ALA A 212 6.03 26.84 19.25
N VAL A 213 6.57 25.92 20.04
CA VAL A 213 7.23 24.70 19.54
C VAL A 213 6.21 23.75 18.91
N LEU A 214 5.05 23.54 19.56
CA LEU A 214 3.96 22.73 19.00
C LEU A 214 3.48 23.29 17.65
N GLN A 215 3.30 24.60 17.56
CA GLN A 215 2.91 25.26 16.32
C GLN A 215 3.96 25.08 15.23
N LYS A 216 5.25 25.27 15.55
CA LYS A 216 6.36 25.10 14.61
C LYS A 216 6.46 23.66 14.09
N ILE A 217 6.27 22.67 14.97
CA ILE A 217 6.26 21.25 14.60
C ILE A 217 5.13 20.93 13.61
N LEU A 218 3.92 21.44 13.86
CA LEU A 218 2.72 21.09 13.10
C LEU A 218 2.46 21.98 11.87
N GLU A 219 3.17 23.10 11.74
CA GLU A 219 3.05 24.01 10.59
C GLU A 219 3.19 23.31 9.22
N PRO A 220 4.15 22.39 8.99
CA PRO A 220 4.32 21.74 7.69
C PRO A 220 3.24 20.69 7.37
N VAL A 221 2.52 20.18 8.37
CA VAL A 221 1.52 19.12 8.22
C VAL A 221 0.26 19.68 7.55
N GLY A 222 -0.36 18.97 6.59
CA GLY A 222 -1.53 19.46 5.87
C GLY A 222 -1.22 20.28 4.62
N SER A 223 0.07 20.46 4.30
CA SER A 223 0.50 21.16 3.08
C SER A 223 0.75 20.22 1.89
N GLY A 224 0.40 18.93 2.02
CA GLY A 224 0.68 17.90 1.00
C GLY A 224 2.18 17.62 0.84
N ARG A 225 2.96 17.92 1.88
CA ARG A 225 4.42 17.77 1.90
C ARG A 225 4.87 16.43 2.47
N ILE A 226 4.00 15.71 3.20
CA ILE A 226 4.36 14.43 3.82
C ILE A 226 3.74 13.25 3.06
N LEU A 227 2.41 13.28 2.85
CA LEU A 227 1.70 12.39 1.95
C LEU A 227 1.69 12.98 0.55
N ASP A 228 1.83 12.09 -0.44
CA ASP A 228 1.69 12.43 -1.85
C ASP A 228 0.22 12.23 -2.25
N PRO A 229 -0.54 13.29 -2.59
CA PRO A 229 -1.94 13.16 -2.95
C PRO A 229 -2.18 12.40 -4.26
N ALA A 230 -1.13 12.23 -5.08
CA ALA A 230 -1.17 11.44 -6.31
C ALA A 230 -0.78 9.97 -6.09
N ALA A 231 -0.48 9.55 -4.85
CA ALA A 231 -0.10 8.19 -4.50
C ALA A 231 -1.08 7.54 -3.51
N PRO A 232 -1.10 6.19 -3.42
CA PRO A 232 -1.82 5.48 -2.36
C PRO A 232 -1.37 5.91 -0.96
N LEU A 233 -2.23 5.69 0.04
CA LEU A 233 -1.94 6.03 1.43
C LEU A 233 -0.77 5.20 1.99
N VAL A 234 0.37 5.84 2.25
CA VAL A 234 1.57 5.21 2.83
C VAL A 234 1.97 5.91 4.12
N LEU A 235 1.73 5.27 5.26
CA LEU A 235 1.98 5.85 6.58
C LEU A 235 3.48 5.86 6.97
N ARG A 236 4.35 5.12 6.29
CA ARG A 236 5.78 5.07 6.60
C ARG A 236 6.49 6.42 6.41
N CYS A 237 6.02 7.25 5.46
CA CYS A 237 6.50 8.63 5.31
C CYS A 237 6.22 9.46 6.56
N ILE A 238 5.06 9.23 7.19
CA ILE A 238 4.66 9.86 8.44
C ILE A 238 5.51 9.32 9.59
N ASP A 239 5.69 8.00 9.68
CA ASP A 239 6.55 7.37 10.70
C ASP A 239 7.95 7.99 10.72
N ARG A 240 8.57 8.18 9.55
CA ARG A 240 9.89 8.80 9.42
C ARG A 240 9.87 10.28 9.78
N TRP A 241 8.93 11.04 9.24
CA TRP A 241 8.79 12.46 9.57
C TRP A 241 8.63 12.66 11.07
N THR A 242 7.79 11.85 11.72
CA THR A 242 7.60 11.87 13.17
C THR A 242 8.91 11.54 13.90
N ALA A 243 9.67 10.54 13.47
CA ALA A 243 10.97 10.22 14.07
C ALA A 243 12.00 11.36 13.93
N ASP A 244 12.11 11.95 12.74
CA ASP A 244 13.07 13.01 12.42
C ASP A 244 12.75 14.29 13.23
N VAL A 245 11.48 14.68 13.29
CA VAL A 245 11.02 15.83 14.07
C VAL A 245 11.24 15.60 15.57
N LEU A 246 10.86 14.44 16.10
CA LEU A 246 11.07 14.13 17.52
C LEU A 246 12.56 14.13 17.88
N SER A 247 13.42 13.61 17.00
CA SER A 247 14.87 13.64 17.19
C SER A 247 15.41 15.06 17.18
N HIS A 248 15.03 15.87 16.19
CA HIS A 248 15.49 17.25 16.03
C HIS A 248 15.16 18.10 17.28
N PHE A 249 13.91 18.09 17.72
CA PHE A 249 13.50 18.88 18.90
C PHE A 249 13.91 18.27 20.24
N SER A 250 14.39 17.02 20.28
CA SER A 250 15.02 16.46 21.49
C SER A 250 16.47 16.90 21.68
N GLN A 251 17.14 17.32 20.61
CA GLN A 251 18.56 17.68 20.61
C GLN A 251 18.79 19.20 20.58
N VAL A 252 17.83 19.96 20.06
CA VAL A 252 17.94 21.40 19.85
C VAL A 252 17.17 22.14 20.94
N SER A 253 17.84 23.03 21.68
CA SER A 253 17.16 23.97 22.59
C SER A 253 16.15 24.81 21.81
N ALA A 254 14.96 25.04 22.37
CA ALA A 254 13.83 25.73 21.72
C ALA A 254 14.19 27.10 21.08
N ASP A 255 15.31 27.71 21.51
CA ASP A 255 15.81 29.01 21.05
C ASP A 255 16.67 28.96 19.76
N CYS A 256 17.05 27.79 19.26
CA CYS A 256 17.84 27.70 18.03
C CYS A 256 16.94 27.68 16.80
N ALA A 257 16.98 28.77 16.04
CA ALA A 257 16.34 28.93 14.74
C ALA A 257 17.03 28.10 13.64
N GLU A 258 17.25 26.81 13.89
CA GLU A 258 17.62 25.89 12.81
C GLU A 258 16.39 25.62 11.93
N GLU A 259 16.64 25.54 10.62
CA GLU A 259 15.66 25.16 9.61
C GLU A 259 15.10 23.78 10.00
N MET A 260 13.77 23.71 10.15
CA MET A 260 13.07 22.44 10.34
C MET A 260 13.57 21.43 9.31
N PRO A 261 13.77 20.14 9.67
CA PRO A 261 14.04 19.12 8.67
C PRO A 261 12.93 19.20 7.62
N MET A 262 13.31 19.65 6.42
CA MET A 262 12.38 19.80 5.31
C MET A 262 11.70 18.44 5.14
N PRO A 263 10.37 18.38 5.04
CA PRO A 263 9.69 17.17 4.60
C PRO A 263 10.15 16.95 3.16
N VAL A 264 11.26 16.23 3.00
CA VAL A 264 11.75 15.89 1.68
C VAL A 264 10.74 14.90 1.16
N HIS A 265 10.21 15.19 -0.01
CA HIS A 265 9.36 14.30 -0.77
C HIS A 265 10.24 13.09 -1.21
N MET A 266 10.57 12.24 -0.24
CA MET A 266 11.45 11.08 -0.21
C MET A 266 12.97 11.25 -0.43
N PRO A 267 13.79 10.77 0.52
CA PRO A 267 15.04 10.06 0.25
C PRO A 267 14.75 8.55 0.02
N SER A 268 15.54 7.94 -0.87
CA SER A 268 15.83 6.52 -1.21
C SER A 268 15.21 5.29 -0.47
N ASP A 269 14.25 5.39 0.45
CA ASP A 269 13.77 4.26 1.26
C ASP A 269 12.40 3.73 0.87
N ARG A 270 11.77 4.27 -0.18
CA ARG A 270 10.56 3.70 -0.81
C ARG A 270 10.84 2.38 -1.53
N TYR A 271 11.90 1.70 -1.18
CA TYR A 271 12.68 0.80 -2.01
C TYR A 271 12.82 -0.59 -1.35
N LEU A 272 12.51 -0.72 -0.05
CA LEU A 272 12.72 -1.92 0.77
C LEU A 272 11.43 -2.54 1.34
N ASP A 273 10.26 -2.23 0.80
CA ASP A 273 8.96 -2.70 1.30
C ASP A 273 8.55 -4.09 0.77
N GLY A 274 9.08 -5.24 1.25
CA GLY A 274 8.45 -6.52 0.83
C GLY A 274 9.00 -7.84 1.38
N LEU A 275 10.17 -7.85 2.01
CA LEU A 275 10.71 -9.03 2.67
C LEU A 275 10.66 -8.84 4.18
N ASP A 276 10.21 -9.88 4.90
CA ASP A 276 10.41 -9.96 6.35
C ASP A 276 11.91 -9.86 6.69
N GLU A 277 12.18 -9.47 7.94
CA GLU A 277 13.50 -9.09 8.41
C GLU A 277 14.48 -10.28 8.38
N GLU A 278 13.98 -11.49 8.54
CA GLU A 278 14.74 -12.74 8.57
C GLU A 278 15.16 -13.19 7.16
N THR A 279 14.25 -13.09 6.18
CA THR A 279 14.51 -13.35 4.76
C THR A 279 15.47 -12.33 4.17
N ARG A 280 15.34 -11.06 4.59
CA ARG A 280 16.27 -9.98 4.21
C ARG A 280 17.69 -10.26 4.69
N ALA A 281 17.87 -10.71 5.94
CA ALA A 281 19.16 -11.06 6.50
C ALA A 281 19.79 -12.33 5.86
N ALA A 282 18.97 -13.29 5.42
CA ALA A 282 19.42 -14.50 4.73
C ALA A 282 19.84 -14.22 3.28
N VAL A 283 19.15 -13.32 2.57
CA VAL A 283 19.48 -12.88 1.21
C VAL A 283 20.77 -12.04 1.21
N ILE A 284 20.94 -11.14 2.18
CA ILE A 284 22.19 -10.38 2.37
C ILE A 284 23.38 -11.33 2.58
N ARG A 285 23.24 -12.34 3.42
CA ARG A 285 24.28 -13.37 3.64
C ARG A 285 24.57 -14.25 2.42
N LYS A 286 23.59 -14.44 1.52
CA LYS A 286 23.72 -15.28 0.33
C LYS A 286 24.32 -14.56 -0.88
N TYR A 287 24.22 -13.23 -0.96
CA TYR A 287 24.55 -12.46 -2.17
C TYR A 287 25.52 -11.29 -1.96
N VAL A 288 26.10 -11.15 -0.76
CA VAL A 288 27.40 -10.50 -0.56
C VAL A 288 28.46 -11.61 -0.61
N PRO A 289 29.10 -11.87 -1.77
CA PRO A 289 30.20 -12.81 -1.81
C PRO A 289 31.43 -12.14 -1.18
N GLN A 290 32.28 -12.94 -0.54
CA GLN A 290 33.55 -12.48 0.04
C GLN A 290 34.59 -12.02 -1.01
N GLU A 291 34.28 -11.92 -2.32
CA GLU A 291 35.26 -11.54 -3.35
C GLU A 291 34.73 -10.61 -4.46
N GLN A 292 35.69 -9.87 -5.05
CA GLN A 292 35.57 -8.59 -5.76
C GLN A 292 34.75 -8.58 -7.06
N PHE A 293 34.09 -7.43 -7.32
CA PHE A 293 33.30 -7.15 -8.52
C PHE A 293 34.12 -6.42 -9.60
N GLY A 294 33.89 -6.78 -10.87
CA GLY A 294 34.62 -6.27 -12.04
C GLY A 294 34.17 -4.91 -12.59
N GLY A 295 35.17 -4.06 -12.84
CA GLY A 295 35.24 -2.69 -13.34
C GLY A 295 36.67 -2.18 -13.03
N THR A 296 37.17 -1.07 -13.57
CA THR A 296 38.44 -0.49 -13.05
C THR A 296 38.25 0.10 -11.65
N ALA A 297 37.01 0.43 -11.30
CA ALA A 297 36.62 0.79 -9.95
C ALA A 297 36.14 -0.44 -9.19
N VAL A 298 36.81 -0.71 -8.08
CA VAL A 298 36.44 -1.75 -7.10
C VAL A 298 35.99 -1.00 -5.86
N ILE A 299 34.74 -1.19 -5.42
CA ILE A 299 34.34 -0.80 -4.06
C ILE A 299 35.05 -1.79 -3.14
N SER A 300 36.15 -1.34 -2.55
CA SER A 300 37.09 -2.14 -1.78
C SER A 300 36.88 -2.00 -0.28
N THR A 301 36.14 -0.96 0.15
CA THR A 301 35.85 -0.71 1.56
C THR A 301 34.36 -0.39 1.81
N PRO A 302 33.86 -0.67 3.03
CA PRO A 302 32.54 -0.21 3.46
C PRO A 302 32.37 1.31 3.38
N ALA A 303 33.44 2.08 3.60
CA ALA A 303 33.42 3.54 3.50
C ALA A 303 33.14 4.01 2.07
N GLU A 304 33.77 3.39 1.06
CA GLU A 304 33.51 3.69 -0.36
C GLU A 304 32.08 3.35 -0.78
N CYS A 305 31.49 2.31 -0.18
CA CYS A 305 30.08 1.96 -0.39
C CYS A 305 29.14 3.03 0.20
N VAL A 306 29.42 3.47 1.43
CA VAL A 306 28.65 4.53 2.10
C VAL A 306 28.75 5.85 1.33
N ASP A 307 29.93 6.20 0.83
CA ASP A 307 30.13 7.44 0.05
C ASP A 307 29.43 7.37 -1.31
N LEU A 308 29.35 6.20 -1.94
CA LEU A 308 28.55 6.00 -3.15
C LEU A 308 27.04 6.18 -2.85
N MET A 309 26.56 5.61 -1.75
CA MET A 309 25.17 5.77 -1.32
C MET A 309 24.81 7.23 -1.03
N LYS A 310 25.70 7.98 -0.37
CA LYS A 310 25.50 9.42 -0.13
C LYS A 310 25.39 10.21 -1.42
N LYS A 311 26.25 9.94 -2.40
CA LYS A 311 26.19 10.60 -3.72
C LYS A 311 24.90 10.28 -4.48
N TRP A 312 24.35 9.08 -4.30
CA TRP A 312 23.04 8.75 -4.86
C TRP A 312 21.91 9.51 -4.16
N GLU A 313 21.98 9.60 -2.83
CA GLU A 313 21.02 10.37 -2.04
C GLU A 313 21.03 11.84 -2.44
N GLU A 314 22.20 12.45 -2.64
CA GLU A 314 22.36 13.81 -3.17
C GLU A 314 21.69 13.99 -4.54
N VAL A 315 21.85 13.02 -5.45
CA VAL A 315 21.21 13.08 -6.76
C VAL A 315 19.69 12.95 -6.67
N PHE A 316 19.18 12.06 -5.82
CA PHE A 316 17.74 11.87 -5.66
C PHE A 316 17.07 13.00 -4.88
N THR A 317 17.78 13.63 -3.95
CA THR A 317 17.29 14.80 -3.21
C THR A 317 17.51 16.12 -3.97
N GLY A 318 18.35 16.11 -5.01
CA GLY A 318 18.68 17.26 -5.82
C GLY A 318 17.49 17.85 -6.61
N PRO A 319 17.48 19.18 -6.83
CA PRO A 319 16.35 19.92 -7.42
C PRO A 319 16.04 19.49 -8.86
N GLU A 320 17.05 19.08 -9.64
CA GLU A 320 16.87 18.61 -11.02
C GLU A 320 16.02 17.31 -11.06
N PHE A 321 16.38 16.32 -10.25
CA PHE A 321 15.66 15.05 -10.18
C PHE A 321 14.24 15.25 -9.65
N GLN A 322 14.10 16.05 -8.60
CA GLN A 322 12.81 16.35 -7.98
C GLN A 322 11.86 17.06 -8.95
N CYS A 323 12.36 18.02 -9.75
CA CYS A 323 11.59 18.72 -10.76
C CYS A 323 11.12 17.77 -11.88
N ARG A 324 12.03 16.96 -12.44
CA ARG A 324 11.69 15.96 -13.47
C ARG A 324 10.67 14.95 -12.97
N ARG A 325 10.83 14.48 -11.73
CA ARG A 325 9.90 13.54 -11.10
C ARG A 325 8.52 14.15 -10.93
N LYS A 326 8.43 15.38 -10.40
CA LYS A 326 7.14 16.07 -10.24
C LYS A 326 6.43 16.21 -11.57
N ALA A 327 7.15 16.68 -12.60
CA ALA A 327 6.60 16.81 -13.95
C ALA A 327 6.07 15.47 -14.50
N LEU A 328 6.77 14.35 -14.23
CA LEU A 328 6.31 13.02 -14.62
C LEU A 328 5.05 12.56 -13.87
N TRP A 329 4.97 12.84 -12.57
CA TRP A 329 3.86 12.36 -11.75
C TRP A 329 2.60 13.23 -11.85
N ASP A 330 2.75 14.50 -12.21
CA ASP A 330 1.64 15.41 -12.51
C ASP A 330 0.96 15.11 -13.86
N ARG A 331 1.55 14.25 -14.70
CA ARG A 331 1.00 13.84 -16.00
C ARG A 331 -0.26 13.00 -15.85
N ARG A 332 -1.41 13.59 -16.13
CA ARG A 332 -2.74 12.94 -16.09
C ARG A 332 -2.97 11.92 -17.22
N ASP A 333 -2.20 12.00 -18.29
CA ASP A 333 -2.27 11.10 -19.46
C ASP A 333 -1.61 9.74 -19.21
N LEU A 334 -0.81 9.61 -18.15
CA LEU A 334 -0.14 8.36 -17.80
C LEU A 334 -0.88 7.62 -16.69
N SER A 335 -1.07 6.32 -16.89
CA SER A 335 -1.45 5.39 -15.83
C SER A 335 -0.31 5.20 -14.82
N PHE A 336 -0.62 4.80 -13.60
CA PHE A 336 0.37 4.51 -12.56
C PHE A 336 1.49 3.55 -13.03
N PRO A 337 1.21 2.42 -13.71
CA PRO A 337 2.27 1.54 -14.25
C PRO A 337 3.18 2.23 -15.27
N ALA A 338 2.62 3.13 -16.10
CA ALA A 338 3.40 3.88 -17.08
C ALA A 338 4.33 4.89 -16.40
N ARG A 339 3.83 5.63 -15.39
CA ARG A 339 4.64 6.52 -14.56
C ARG A 339 5.77 5.78 -13.86
N MET A 340 5.51 4.57 -13.37
CA MET A 340 6.52 3.71 -12.75
C MET A 340 7.62 3.30 -13.73
N ARG A 341 7.27 2.94 -14.98
CA ARG A 341 8.26 2.62 -16.03
C ARG A 341 9.13 3.83 -16.37
N GLU A 342 8.51 5.00 -16.58
CA GLU A 342 9.26 6.23 -16.88
C GLU A 342 10.13 6.69 -15.70
N THR A 343 9.66 6.48 -14.47
CA THR A 343 10.46 6.76 -13.26
C THR A 343 11.72 5.89 -13.21
N ARG A 344 11.64 4.61 -13.61
CA ARG A 344 12.82 3.73 -13.68
C ARG A 344 13.86 4.24 -14.68
N THR A 345 13.43 4.70 -15.85
CA THR A 345 14.32 5.29 -16.85
C THR A 345 15.00 6.55 -16.31
N MET A 346 14.23 7.45 -15.71
CA MET A 346 14.75 8.67 -15.10
C MET A 346 15.76 8.39 -13.98
N VAL A 347 15.49 7.41 -13.12
CA VAL A 347 16.43 6.97 -12.07
C VAL A 347 17.73 6.45 -12.67
N ALA A 348 17.64 5.62 -13.72
CA ALA A 348 18.83 5.07 -14.38
C ALA A 348 19.70 6.17 -15.02
N GLU A 349 19.08 7.15 -15.69
CA GLU A 349 19.77 8.31 -16.27
C GLU A 349 20.41 9.21 -15.21
N SER A 350 19.74 9.41 -14.07
CA SER A 350 20.28 10.23 -12.99
C SER A 350 21.44 9.54 -12.27
N LEU A 351 21.38 8.22 -12.09
CA LEU A 351 22.46 7.45 -11.50
C LEU A 351 23.67 7.31 -12.42
N SER A 352 23.47 7.23 -13.75
CA SER A 352 24.59 7.14 -14.69
C SER A 352 25.53 8.35 -14.58
N LYS A 353 24.98 9.54 -14.32
CA LYS A 353 25.77 10.77 -14.07
C LYS A 353 26.73 10.66 -12.88
N VAL A 354 26.43 9.80 -11.90
CA VAL A 354 27.31 9.53 -10.73
C VAL A 354 28.24 8.37 -10.99
N LEU A 355 27.74 7.33 -11.66
CA LEU A 355 28.42 6.06 -11.84
C LEU A 355 29.49 6.11 -12.94
N GLU A 356 29.24 6.83 -14.03
CA GLU A 356 30.19 6.95 -15.14
C GLU A 356 31.53 7.61 -14.74
N PRO A 357 31.54 8.75 -14.01
CA PRO A 357 32.79 9.33 -13.50
C PRO A 357 33.54 8.43 -12.52
N MET A 358 32.82 7.53 -11.83
CA MET A 358 33.39 6.54 -10.92
C MET A 358 33.88 5.28 -11.66
N GLY A 359 33.92 5.27 -12.99
CA GLY A 359 34.46 4.17 -13.78
C GLY A 359 33.46 3.05 -14.11
N PHE A 360 32.18 3.24 -13.76
CA PHE A 360 31.11 2.34 -14.18
C PHE A 360 30.62 2.75 -15.58
N ALA A 361 31.22 2.20 -16.63
CA ALA A 361 30.90 2.58 -18.01
C ALA A 361 29.59 1.92 -18.53
N PRO A 362 28.85 2.59 -19.44
CA PRO A 362 27.69 2.02 -20.13
C PRO A 362 28.06 0.75 -20.91
N GLY A 363 27.20 -0.27 -20.88
CA GLY A 363 27.43 -1.54 -21.57
C GLY A 363 28.39 -2.52 -20.87
N LYS A 364 28.95 -2.17 -19.70
CA LYS A 364 29.75 -3.09 -18.87
C LYS A 364 28.85 -3.83 -17.86
N PRO A 365 29.17 -5.09 -17.49
CA PRO A 365 28.35 -5.90 -16.58
C PRO A 365 28.12 -5.25 -15.20
N GLY A 366 29.06 -4.42 -14.73
CA GLY A 366 28.99 -3.76 -13.43
C GLY A 366 27.84 -2.75 -13.32
N LEU A 367 27.62 -1.92 -14.33
CA LEU A 367 26.54 -0.91 -14.31
C LEU A 367 25.15 -1.57 -14.41
N ALA A 368 24.99 -2.56 -15.29
CA ALA A 368 23.76 -3.33 -15.38
C ALA A 368 23.48 -4.15 -14.12
N ARG A 369 24.52 -4.65 -13.45
CA ARG A 369 24.41 -5.38 -12.18
C ARG A 369 24.11 -4.45 -11.00
N CYS A 370 24.71 -3.26 -10.92
CA CYS A 370 24.34 -2.22 -9.95
C CYS A 370 22.91 -1.76 -10.16
N ILE A 371 22.49 -1.44 -11.39
CA ILE A 371 21.10 -1.07 -11.72
C ILE A 371 20.12 -2.21 -11.39
N LYS A 372 20.48 -3.47 -11.68
CA LYS A 372 19.66 -4.65 -11.34
C LYS A 372 19.67 -4.97 -9.83
N GLN A 373 20.75 -4.69 -9.11
CA GLN A 373 20.82 -4.78 -7.64
C GLN A 373 20.02 -3.64 -6.99
N MET A 374 19.96 -2.48 -7.65
CA MET A 374 19.14 -1.33 -7.27
C MET A 374 17.66 -1.48 -7.58
N GLN A 375 17.28 -2.32 -8.55
CA GLN A 375 15.88 -2.69 -8.78
C GLN A 375 15.21 -3.33 -7.55
N VAL A 376 15.97 -3.97 -6.66
CA VAL A 376 15.46 -4.55 -5.40
C VAL A 376 15.26 -3.47 -4.34
N TYR A 377 16.03 -2.40 -4.45
CA TYR A 377 15.78 -1.12 -3.80
C TYR A 377 14.90 -0.25 -4.71
N TRP A 378 13.92 -0.76 -5.46
CA TRP A 378 12.91 0.06 -6.16
C TRP A 378 11.53 -0.47 -5.77
N SER A 379 10.66 0.40 -5.23
CA SER A 379 9.27 0.18 -4.76
C SER A 379 8.70 -1.24 -4.77
N THR A 380 8.37 -1.72 -3.57
CA THR A 380 7.90 -3.08 -3.29
C THR A 380 6.57 -3.15 -2.51
N ASP A 381 5.83 -2.04 -2.32
CA ASP A 381 4.47 -2.03 -1.75
C ASP A 381 3.63 -3.22 -2.28
N LYS A 382 3.22 -4.17 -1.43
CA LYS A 382 2.61 -5.46 -1.86
C LYS A 382 1.38 -5.26 -2.74
N ALA A 383 0.61 -4.19 -2.51
CA ALA A 383 -0.53 -3.83 -3.35
C ALA A 383 -0.12 -3.33 -4.76
N CYS A 384 1.10 -2.81 -4.90
CA CYS A 384 1.73 -2.41 -6.16
C CYS A 384 2.61 -3.52 -6.79
N ALA A 385 3.20 -4.40 -5.98
CA ALA A 385 4.15 -5.44 -6.39
C ALA A 385 3.49 -6.65 -7.04
N ASP A 386 2.28 -7.04 -6.60
CA ASP A 386 1.54 -8.18 -7.17
C ASP A 386 1.13 -7.97 -8.64
N LYS A 387 1.23 -6.74 -9.16
CA LYS A 387 0.82 -6.40 -10.54
C LYS A 387 1.92 -6.58 -11.59
N VAL A 388 3.16 -6.88 -11.23
CA VAL A 388 4.28 -6.98 -12.20
C VAL A 388 4.46 -8.41 -12.74
N GLY A 389 3.76 -9.40 -12.19
CA GLY A 389 3.85 -10.81 -12.59
C GLY A 389 2.86 -11.27 -13.66
N SER A 390 2.00 -10.41 -14.19
CA SER A 390 0.91 -10.81 -15.08
C SER A 390 0.78 -9.93 -16.32
N SER A 391 1.87 -9.82 -17.08
CA SER A 391 1.85 -9.37 -18.47
C SER A 391 2.38 -10.45 -19.38
#